data_AF-A0A6J6NTS7-F1
#
_entry.id   AF-A0A6J6NTS7-F1
#
_cell.length_a   1.000
_cell.length_b   1.000
_cell.length_c   1.000
_cell.angle_alpha   90.00
_cell.angle_beta   90.00
_cell.angle_gamma   90.00
#
_symmetry.space_group_name_H-M   'P 1'
#
loop_
_entity.id
_entity.type
_entity.pdbx_description
1 polymer ?
#
loop_
_entity_poly.entity_id
_entity_poly.type
_entity_poly.pdbx_seq_one_letter_code
_entity_poly.pdbx_strand_id
1 'polypeptide(L)'
;MRAILTGDLSNTVYKAIKAEAEGAAALAIALLKGEEATTATGSVNNGTVDVPSVLLVPVGITKANVKDVIADGFQTREAVCAGIEDLCTANGI
;
A
#
# COMPACT_ATOMS: atom_id res chain seq x y z
N MET A 1 -0.16 12.91 0.59
CA MET A 1 -1.59 13.03 0.24
C MET A 1 -2.01 14.47 -0.02
N ARG A 2 -1.60 15.42 0.81
CA ARG A 2 -1.88 16.87 0.66
C ARG A 2 -1.62 17.43 -0.74
N ALA A 3 -0.43 17.20 -1.29
CA ALA A 3 -0.06 17.64 -2.64
C ALA A 3 -1.02 17.14 -3.73
N ILE A 4 -1.62 15.97 -3.55
CA ILE A 4 -2.63 15.45 -4.47
C ILE A 4 -3.93 16.23 -4.32
N LEU A 5 -4.36 16.55 -3.10
CA LEU A 5 -5.56 17.34 -2.84
C LEU A 5 -5.43 18.79 -3.32
N THR A 6 -4.32 19.45 -3.02
CA THR A 6 -4.02 20.84 -3.45
C THR A 6 -3.80 20.94 -4.95
N GLY A 7 -3.46 19.84 -5.62
CA GLY A 7 -3.28 19.76 -7.06
C GLY A 7 -1.83 19.94 -7.53
N ASP A 8 -0.86 19.99 -6.60
CA ASP A 8 0.57 20.01 -6.92
C ASP A 8 1.05 18.69 -7.55
N LEU A 9 0.36 17.59 -7.22
CA LEU A 9 0.56 16.26 -7.82
C LEU A 9 -0.75 15.74 -8.39
N SER A 10 -0.70 15.13 -9.58
CA SER A 10 -1.90 14.51 -10.19
C SER A 10 -2.25 13.18 -9.54
N ASN A 11 -1.24 12.38 -9.17
CA ASN A 11 -1.40 11.08 -8.54
C ASN A 11 -0.13 10.62 -7.78
N THR A 12 -0.25 9.51 -7.07
CA THR A 12 0.87 8.68 -6.57
C THR A 12 0.48 7.21 -6.62
N VAL A 13 1.43 6.32 -6.34
CA VAL A 13 1.16 4.88 -6.17
C VAL A 13 1.33 4.52 -4.70
N TYR A 14 0.26 4.00 -4.09
CA TYR A 14 0.26 3.49 -2.73
C TYR A 14 0.62 2.01 -2.70
N LYS A 15 1.62 1.68 -1.89
CA LYS A 15 2.06 0.32 -1.59
C LYS A 15 1.89 0.12 -0.09
N ALA A 16 0.90 -0.68 0.29
CA ALA A 16 0.52 -0.84 1.69
C ALA A 16 1.59 -1.62 2.47
N ILE A 17 2.34 -0.90 3.32
CA ILE A 17 3.41 -1.50 4.13
C ILE A 17 2.87 -2.58 5.05
N LYS A 18 1.64 -2.40 5.57
CA LYS A 18 0.98 -3.40 6.42
C LYS A 18 0.79 -4.74 5.69
N ALA A 19 0.26 -4.71 4.46
CA ALA A 19 0.08 -5.92 3.66
C ALA A 19 1.42 -6.58 3.31
N GLU A 20 2.44 -5.78 3.01
CA GLU A 20 3.79 -6.29 2.75
C GLU A 20 4.40 -6.99 3.97
N ALA A 21 4.27 -6.37 5.16
CA ALA A 21 4.73 -6.95 6.42
C ALA A 21 3.97 -8.25 6.78
N GLU A 22 2.65 -8.27 6.61
CA GLU A 22 1.82 -9.46 6.86
C GLU A 22 2.18 -10.61 5.92
N GLY A 23 2.35 -10.33 4.62
CA GLY A 23 2.80 -11.32 3.64
C GLY A 23 4.19 -11.88 3.95
N ALA A 24 5.13 -11.00 4.31
CA ALA A 24 6.49 -11.41 4.71
C ALA A 24 6.49 -12.26 5.98
N ALA A 25 5.72 -11.87 7.01
CA ALA A 25 5.60 -12.61 8.25
C ALA A 25 4.98 -14.00 8.03
N ALA A 26 3.92 -14.09 7.23
CA ALA A 26 3.28 -15.36 6.90
C ALA A 26 4.24 -16.32 6.19
N LEU A 27 5.02 -15.82 5.22
CA LEU A 27 6.06 -16.60 4.54
C LEU A 27 7.14 -17.08 5.51
N ALA A 28 7.68 -16.18 6.34
CA ALA A 28 8.73 -16.52 7.29
C ALA A 28 8.26 -17.61 8.28
N ILE A 29 7.03 -17.50 8.78
CA ILE A 29 6.44 -18.49 9.69
C ILE A 29 6.28 -19.85 8.99
N ALA A 30 5.77 -19.88 7.74
CA ALA A 30 5.63 -21.12 6.99
C ALA A 30 6.99 -21.81 6.78
N LEU A 31 8.01 -21.06 6.34
CA LEU A 31 9.36 -21.57 6.14
C LEU A 31 9.98 -22.11 7.44
N LEU A 32 9.79 -21.42 8.56
CA LEU A 32 10.29 -21.87 9.88
C LEU A 32 9.64 -23.18 10.33
N LYS A 33 8.39 -23.45 9.92
CA LYS A 33 7.69 -24.70 10.20
C LYS A 33 7.98 -25.82 9.19
N GLY A 34 8.76 -25.54 8.16
CA GLY A 34 8.97 -26.46 7.04
C GLY A 34 7.72 -26.65 6.17
N GLU A 35 6.80 -25.68 6.20
CA GLU A 35 5.60 -25.67 5.36
C GLU A 35 5.90 -25.03 3.99
N GLU A 36 5.16 -25.44 2.98
CA GLU A 36 5.23 -24.84 1.64
C GLU A 36 4.73 -23.39 1.64
N ALA A 37 5.44 -22.52 0.93
CA ALA A 37 5.14 -21.10 0.78
C ALA A 37 3.96 -20.84 -0.19
N THR A 38 2.78 -21.37 0.13
CA THR A 38 1.58 -21.36 -0.73
C THR A 38 1.10 -19.95 -1.15
N THR A 39 1.49 -18.91 -0.43
CA THR A 39 1.17 -17.51 -0.75
C THR A 39 2.06 -16.94 -1.86
N ALA A 40 3.24 -17.53 -2.10
CA ALA A 40 4.18 -17.11 -3.14
C ALA A 40 3.78 -17.67 -4.51
N THR A 41 2.66 -17.17 -5.04
CA THR A 41 2.06 -17.63 -6.31
C THR A 41 2.70 -17.03 -7.56
N GLY A 42 3.54 -15.99 -7.41
CA GLY A 42 4.33 -15.39 -8.48
C GLY A 42 5.77 -15.89 -8.51
N SER A 43 6.55 -15.37 -9.46
CA SER A 43 7.98 -15.63 -9.53
C SER A 43 8.76 -14.43 -10.08
N VAL A 44 9.97 -14.24 -9.57
CA VAL A 44 10.92 -13.22 -10.05
C VAL A 44 12.26 -13.88 -10.30
N ASN A 45 12.76 -13.78 -11.54
CA ASN A 45 14.07 -14.30 -11.89
C ASN A 45 15.18 -13.42 -11.29
N ASN A 46 16.11 -14.00 -10.55
CA ASN A 46 17.25 -13.29 -9.97
C ASN A 46 18.56 -13.47 -10.77
N GLY A 47 18.48 -13.99 -12.00
CA GLY A 47 19.61 -14.34 -12.86
C GLY A 47 20.16 -15.75 -12.65
N THR A 48 19.67 -16.50 -11.65
CA THR A 48 20.06 -17.90 -11.40
C THR A 48 18.84 -18.82 -11.33
N VAL A 49 17.81 -18.41 -10.60
CA VAL A 49 16.56 -19.16 -10.45
C VAL A 49 15.35 -18.23 -10.52
N ASP A 50 14.21 -18.81 -10.86
CA ASP A 50 12.90 -18.20 -10.74
C ASP A 50 12.46 -18.30 -9.26
N VAL A 51 12.62 -17.20 -8.51
CA VAL A 51 12.37 -17.16 -7.06
C VAL A 51 10.86 -17.04 -6.81
N PRO A 52 10.21 -18.01 -6.14
CA PRO A 52 8.80 -17.89 -5.75
C PRO A 52 8.59 -16.62 -4.93
N SER A 53 7.62 -15.81 -5.34
CA SER A 53 7.43 -14.45 -4.83
C SER A 53 5.96 -14.17 -4.54
N VAL A 54 5.70 -13.44 -3.45
CA VAL A 54 4.40 -12.80 -3.20
C VAL A 54 4.42 -11.44 -3.89
N LEU A 55 3.58 -11.25 -4.90
CA LEU A 55 3.50 -10.01 -5.67
C LEU A 55 2.21 -9.26 -5.30
N LEU A 56 2.33 -8.31 -4.38
CA LEU A 56 1.20 -7.48 -3.97
C LEU A 56 0.84 -6.46 -5.05
N VAL A 57 -0.46 -6.18 -5.18
CA VAL A 57 -0.98 -5.22 -6.16
C VAL A 57 -0.93 -3.81 -5.56
N PRO A 58 -0.17 -2.88 -6.16
CA PRO A 58 -0.17 -1.49 -5.71
C PRO A 58 -1.47 -0.78 -6.14
N VAL A 59 -1.84 0.28 -5.41
CA VAL A 59 -3.05 1.05 -5.67
C VAL A 59 -2.69 2.45 -6.15
N GLY A 60 -3.21 2.87 -7.31
CA GLY A 60 -3.08 4.26 -7.76
C GLY A 60 -3.95 5.20 -6.90
N ILE A 61 -3.35 6.27 -6.41
CA ILE A 61 -4.03 7.27 -5.58
C ILE A 61 -4.11 8.61 -6.33
N THR A 62 -5.32 9.14 -6.41
CA THR A 62 -5.70 10.42 -6.98
C THR A 62 -6.59 11.16 -5.99
N LYS A 63 -7.02 12.40 -6.28
CA LYS A 63 -7.98 13.13 -5.44
C LYS A 63 -9.23 12.29 -5.11
N ALA A 64 -9.70 11.47 -6.05
CA ALA A 64 -10.92 10.69 -5.90
C ALA A 64 -10.85 9.59 -4.82
N ASN A 65 -9.64 9.16 -4.43
CA ASN A 65 -9.46 8.02 -3.53
C ASN A 65 -8.33 8.21 -2.50
N VAL A 66 -7.92 9.44 -2.20
CA VAL A 66 -7.00 9.72 -1.07
C VAL A 66 -7.53 9.15 0.25
N LYS A 67 -8.85 9.12 0.45
CA LYS A 67 -9.49 8.55 1.64
C LYS A 67 -9.12 7.09 1.90
N ASP A 68 -8.76 6.32 0.88
CA ASP A 68 -8.41 4.90 1.02
C ASP A 68 -7.14 4.72 1.86
N VAL A 69 -6.17 5.63 1.71
CA VAL A 69 -4.92 5.63 2.51
C VAL A 69 -5.18 5.94 3.98
N ILE A 70 -6.22 6.73 4.25
CA ILE A 70 -6.64 7.08 5.62
C ILE A 70 -7.46 5.92 6.22
N ALA A 71 -8.36 5.32 5.44
CA ALA A 71 -9.14 4.16 5.84
C ALA A 71 -8.25 2.94 6.15
N ASP A 72 -7.14 2.79 5.42
CA ASP A 72 -6.10 1.78 5.71
C ASP A 72 -5.26 2.11 6.96
N GLY A 73 -5.40 3.31 7.52
CA GLY A 73 -4.71 3.75 8.73
C GLY A 73 -3.26 4.18 8.51
N PHE A 74 -2.80 4.27 7.25
CA PHE A 74 -1.42 4.66 6.94
C PHE A 74 -1.14 6.15 7.18
N GLN A 75 -2.16 6.99 7.03
CA GLN A 75 -2.11 8.41 7.38
C GLN A 75 -3.36 8.77 8.18
N THR A 76 -3.23 9.64 9.16
CA THR A 76 -4.39 10.13 9.89
C THR A 76 -5.08 11.26 9.13
N ARG A 77 -6.40 11.40 9.33
CA ARG A 77 -7.17 12.50 8.76
C ARG A 77 -6.60 13.85 9.19
N GLU A 78 -6.24 13.98 10.46
CA GLU A 78 -5.72 15.21 11.04
C GLU A 78 -4.44 15.66 10.33
N ALA A 79 -3.49 14.72 10.12
CA ALA A 79 -2.25 15.01 9.43
C ALA A 79 -2.46 15.39 7.96
N VAL A 80 -3.40 14.71 7.28
CA VAL A 80 -3.71 15.02 5.89
C VAL A 80 -4.46 16.35 5.76
N CYS A 81 -5.39 16.67 6.65
CA CYS A 81 -6.33 17.78 6.48
C CYS A 81 -5.94 19.09 7.15
N ALA A 82 -4.94 19.11 8.04
CA ALA A 82 -4.56 20.32 8.78
C ALA A 82 -4.34 21.56 7.88
N GLY A 83 -5.14 22.62 8.03
CA GLY A 83 -5.07 23.83 7.20
C GLY A 83 -5.62 23.69 5.76
N ILE A 84 -6.27 22.57 5.42
CA ILE A 84 -7.01 22.35 4.17
C ILE A 84 -8.35 21.63 4.43
N GLU A 85 -8.98 21.89 5.57
CA GLU A 85 -10.15 21.17 6.07
C GLU A 85 -11.35 21.21 5.10
N ASP A 86 -11.62 22.38 4.51
CA ASP A 86 -12.68 22.55 3.51
C ASP A 86 -12.43 21.69 2.26
N LEU A 87 -11.17 21.61 1.83
CA LEU A 87 -10.78 20.80 0.68
C LEU A 87 -10.90 19.31 0.98
N CYS A 88 -10.55 18.87 2.18
CA CYS A 88 -10.79 17.50 2.62
C CYS A 88 -12.29 17.16 2.61
N THR A 89 -13.12 18.05 3.16
CA THR A 89 -14.58 17.89 3.19
C THR A 89 -15.15 17.78 1.77
N ALA A 90 -14.70 18.64 0.85
CA ALA A 90 -15.12 18.62 -0.55
C ALA A 90 -14.71 17.33 -1.30
N ASN A 91 -13.69 16.61 -0.82
CA ASN A 91 -13.23 15.34 -1.40
C ASN A 91 -13.70 14.12 -0.58
N GLY A 92 -14.63 14.29 0.36
CA GLY A 92 -15.20 13.18 1.14
C GLY A 92 -14.17 12.46 2.02
N ILE A 93 -13.13 13.19 2.44
CA ILE A 93 -12.14 12.72 3.43
C ILE A 93 -12.66 13.00 4.82
#